data_AF-A0A428PEE0-F1
#
_entry.id   AF-A0A428PEE0-F1
#
_cell.length_a   1.000
_cell.length_b   1.000
_cell.length_c   1.000
_cell.angle_alpha   90.00
_cell.angle_beta   90.00
_cell.angle_gamma   90.00
#
_symmetry.space_group_name_H-M   'P 1'
#
loop_
_entity.id
_entity.type
_entity.pdbx_description
1 polymer ?
#
loop_
_entity_poly.entity_id
_entity_poly.type
_entity_poly.pdbx_seq_one_letter_code
_entity_poly.pdbx_strand_id
1 'polypeptide(L)'
;MWEFCTNLANAVKESDYPVWTRSNDLRGVDAAHTSYNEKMRKSEGASLDFIGLDPYSNHVKAIFKFGHTTAFDGRTDATGSNLPMIMENSGQYTNLDHLILASLAAGGSLYNVYDLMSTDPHGMYVPRDGSSGDFTPVPRGSYVTDARNTNKMLNKIAFDLATQRPVGVGGKYLDFLNVFSHDTKVPGDFGKVDLTYNHADTGSVGIVDVRSGTEVVVLNTGDAQITFSGIRGSGSGSFNGSK
;
A
#
# COMPACT_ATOMS: atom_id res chain seq x y z
N MET A 1 23.72 -1.67 -13.79
CA MET A 1 23.42 -1.09 -12.46
C MET A 1 23.31 -2.20 -11.42
N TRP A 2 22.58 -3.27 -11.75
CA TRP A 2 22.40 -4.44 -10.89
C TRP A 2 23.69 -5.03 -10.28
N GLU A 3 24.77 -5.20 -11.06
CA GLU A 3 26.03 -5.78 -10.55
C GLU A 3 26.63 -4.93 -9.44
N PHE A 4 26.59 -3.61 -9.60
CA PHE A 4 27.06 -2.67 -8.59
C PHE A 4 26.19 -2.75 -7.32
N CYS A 5 24.86 -2.70 -7.46
CA CYS A 5 23.93 -2.82 -6.34
C CYS A 5 24.10 -4.16 -5.60
N THR A 6 24.30 -5.26 -6.32
CA THR A 6 24.46 -6.59 -5.74
C THR A 6 25.79 -6.75 -5.03
N ASN A 7 26.89 -6.20 -5.58
CA ASN A 7 28.19 -6.20 -4.89
C ASN A 7 28.15 -5.40 -3.58
N LEU A 8 27.46 -4.25 -3.58
CA LEU A 8 27.24 -3.49 -2.35
C LEU A 8 26.35 -4.28 -1.37
N ALA A 9 25.30 -4.93 -1.85
CA ALA A 9 24.46 -5.78 -1.02
C ALA A 9 25.25 -6.95 -0.40
N ASN A 10 26.13 -7.61 -1.16
CA ASN A 10 27.03 -8.65 -0.64
C ASN A 10 27.86 -8.13 0.53
N ALA A 11 28.50 -6.97 0.37
CA ALA A 11 29.29 -6.36 1.44
C ALA A 11 28.45 -6.06 2.70
N VAL A 12 27.19 -5.65 2.53
CA VAL A 12 26.25 -5.46 3.67
C VAL A 12 25.94 -6.80 4.34
N LYS A 13 25.68 -7.86 3.57
CA LYS A 13 25.37 -9.21 4.10
C LYS A 13 26.56 -9.85 4.82
N GLU A 14 27.78 -9.52 4.40
CA GLU A 14 29.04 -10.01 5.00
C GLU A 14 29.51 -9.16 6.19
N SER A 15 28.89 -8.01 6.43
CA SER A 15 29.23 -7.13 7.56
C SER A 15 28.69 -7.64 8.90
N ASP A 16 29.15 -7.03 10.01
CA ASP A 16 28.62 -7.28 11.35
C ASP A 16 27.15 -6.83 11.54
N TYR A 17 26.58 -6.10 10.57
CA TYR A 17 25.23 -5.55 10.61
C TYR A 17 24.43 -5.92 9.35
N PRO A 18 24.16 -7.22 9.11
CA PRO A 18 23.40 -7.65 7.95
C PRO A 18 21.95 -7.16 8.05
N VAL A 19 21.51 -6.41 7.04
CA VAL A 19 20.15 -5.88 6.92
C VAL A 19 19.54 -6.21 5.57
N TRP A 20 18.23 -6.05 5.44
CA TRP A 20 17.56 -6.08 4.14
C TRP A 20 18.04 -4.90 3.28
N THR A 21 18.38 -5.19 2.04
CA THR A 21 18.90 -4.28 1.03
C THR A 21 17.89 -4.17 -0.10
N ARG A 22 17.75 -2.95 -0.62
CA ARG A 22 16.79 -2.64 -1.67
C ARG A 22 17.35 -1.60 -2.63
N SER A 23 16.88 -1.61 -3.87
CA SER A 23 17.10 -0.55 -4.84
C SER A 23 15.76 -0.03 -5.34
N ASN A 24 15.64 1.27 -5.49
CA ASN A 24 14.58 1.85 -6.32
C ASN A 24 15.00 1.84 -7.79
N ASP A 25 14.02 1.73 -8.67
CA ASP A 25 14.17 1.91 -10.11
C ASP A 25 13.22 3.02 -10.58
N LEU A 26 13.77 3.98 -11.31
CA LEU A 26 12.95 5.00 -11.98
C LEU A 26 12.30 4.35 -13.20
N ARG A 27 10.98 4.54 -13.27
CA ARG A 27 10.16 4.10 -14.40
C ARG A 27 10.83 4.41 -15.75
N GLY A 28 11.00 3.39 -16.59
CA GLY A 28 11.59 3.51 -17.93
C GLY A 28 13.13 3.45 -18.01
N VAL A 29 13.86 3.45 -16.89
CA VAL A 29 15.33 3.54 -16.90
C VAL A 29 16.02 2.18 -16.87
N ASP A 30 15.68 1.28 -15.93
CA ASP A 30 16.30 -0.06 -15.87
C ASP A 30 15.26 -1.18 -16.02
N ALA A 31 14.80 -1.38 -17.27
CA ALA A 31 13.64 -2.23 -17.58
C ALA A 31 13.76 -3.71 -17.21
N ALA A 32 14.96 -4.20 -16.95
CA ALA A 32 15.18 -5.60 -16.62
C ALA A 32 15.48 -5.83 -15.13
N HIS A 33 15.63 -4.78 -14.31
CA HIS A 33 16.30 -4.86 -13.01
C HIS A 33 15.68 -5.92 -12.07
N THR A 34 14.36 -5.87 -11.86
CA THR A 34 13.62 -6.87 -11.04
C THR A 34 13.71 -8.28 -11.63
N SER A 35 13.43 -8.43 -12.93
CA SER A 35 13.43 -9.75 -13.60
C SER A 35 14.81 -10.39 -13.64
N TYR A 36 15.86 -9.58 -13.76
CA TYR A 36 17.25 -10.02 -13.76
C TYR A 36 17.68 -10.44 -12.36
N ASN A 37 17.32 -9.66 -11.32
CA ASN A 37 17.57 -10.05 -9.94
C ASN A 37 16.93 -11.41 -9.61
N GLU A 38 15.69 -11.63 -10.03
CA GLU A 38 14.99 -12.90 -9.82
C GLU A 38 15.55 -14.05 -10.67
N LYS A 39 16.09 -13.76 -11.86
CA LYS A 39 16.85 -14.75 -12.64
C LYS A 39 18.12 -15.16 -11.90
N MET A 40 18.91 -14.20 -11.43
CA MET A 40 20.18 -14.46 -10.74
C MET A 40 19.97 -15.16 -9.40
N ARG A 41 18.91 -14.78 -8.66
CA ARG A 41 18.48 -15.46 -7.43
C ARG A 41 18.29 -16.96 -7.62
N LYS A 42 17.78 -17.39 -8.78
CA LYS A 42 17.54 -18.80 -9.10
C LYS A 42 18.78 -19.56 -9.56
N SER A 43 19.83 -18.88 -10.02
CA SER A 43 21.04 -19.53 -10.57
C SER A 43 22.23 -19.46 -9.62
N GLU A 44 22.60 -18.26 -9.18
CA GLU A 44 23.85 -17.99 -8.45
C GLU A 44 23.59 -17.41 -7.06
N GLY A 45 22.35 -17.01 -6.78
CA GLY A 45 21.96 -16.24 -5.60
C GLY A 45 21.95 -14.74 -5.90
N ALA A 46 21.23 -14.00 -5.05
CA ALA A 46 21.16 -12.55 -5.13
C ALA A 46 21.02 -11.96 -3.72
N SER A 47 22.00 -11.17 -3.30
CA SER A 47 22.00 -10.50 -2.00
C SER A 47 21.15 -9.24 -1.96
N LEU A 48 20.82 -8.67 -3.13
CA LEU A 48 19.84 -7.61 -3.25
C LEU A 48 18.44 -8.19 -3.02
N ASP A 49 17.82 -7.87 -1.88
CA ASP A 49 16.63 -8.60 -1.42
C ASP A 49 15.39 -8.29 -2.26
N PHE A 50 15.18 -7.02 -2.62
CA PHE A 50 14.10 -6.63 -3.52
C PHE A 50 14.38 -5.32 -4.23
N ILE A 51 13.71 -5.14 -5.36
CA ILE A 51 13.74 -3.92 -6.16
C ILE A 51 12.31 -3.39 -6.21
N GLY A 52 12.17 -2.11 -5.88
CA GLY A 52 10.90 -1.41 -5.96
C GLY A 52 10.94 -0.31 -7.02
N LEU A 53 9.78 0.28 -7.30
CA LEU A 53 9.59 1.20 -8.42
C LEU A 53 9.26 2.61 -7.92
N ASP A 54 9.74 3.61 -8.66
CA ASP A 54 9.35 5.01 -8.52
C ASP A 54 8.41 5.39 -9.67
N PRO A 55 7.10 5.09 -9.57
CA PRO A 55 6.19 5.24 -10.70
C PRO A 55 5.83 6.70 -11.01
N TYR A 56 5.95 7.62 -10.03
CA TYR A 56 5.42 8.98 -10.08
C TYR A 56 4.07 9.06 -10.80
N SER A 57 3.09 8.33 -10.25
CA SER A 57 1.78 8.14 -10.87
C SER A 57 0.64 8.28 -9.88
N ASN A 58 -0.42 8.96 -10.30
CA ASN A 58 -1.70 9.05 -9.59
C ASN A 58 -2.76 8.07 -10.13
N HIS A 59 -2.37 7.11 -10.99
CA HIS A 59 -3.29 6.14 -11.58
C HIS A 59 -3.54 4.96 -10.63
N VAL A 60 -4.62 5.02 -9.86
CA VAL A 60 -5.05 4.00 -8.88
C VAL A 60 -5.05 2.58 -9.45
N LYS A 61 -5.60 2.39 -10.66
CA LYS A 61 -5.63 1.06 -11.32
C LYS A 61 -4.25 0.51 -11.65
N ALA A 62 -3.27 1.37 -11.96
CA ALA A 62 -1.91 0.94 -12.23
C ALA A 62 -1.18 0.55 -10.93
N ILE A 63 -1.36 1.36 -9.87
CA ILE A 63 -0.85 1.07 -8.51
C ILE A 63 -1.45 -0.25 -7.99
N PHE A 64 -2.75 -0.47 -8.20
CA PHE A 64 -3.37 -1.74 -7.84
C PHE A 64 -2.77 -2.92 -8.62
N LYS A 65 -2.50 -2.77 -9.91
CA LYS A 65 -1.92 -3.86 -10.70
C LYS A 65 -0.50 -4.19 -10.30
N PHE A 66 0.27 -3.20 -9.82
CA PHE A 66 1.69 -3.35 -9.50
C PHE A 66 1.99 -4.47 -8.48
N GLY A 67 1.14 -4.62 -7.46
CA GLY A 67 1.29 -5.70 -6.46
C GLY A 67 0.96 -7.10 -6.95
N HIS A 68 0.42 -7.25 -8.16
CA HIS A 68 -0.17 -8.52 -8.63
C HIS A 68 0.30 -8.98 -10.00
N THR A 69 0.50 -8.04 -10.92
CA THR A 69 0.57 -8.32 -12.35
C THR A 69 1.33 -7.23 -13.10
N THR A 70 1.29 -7.30 -14.42
CA THR A 70 1.88 -6.30 -15.30
C THR A 70 1.25 -4.92 -15.08
N ALA A 71 2.08 -3.94 -14.72
CA ALA A 71 1.71 -2.56 -14.47
C ALA A 71 2.67 -1.59 -15.16
N PHE A 72 2.28 -0.31 -15.18
CA PHE A 72 3.07 0.80 -15.73
C PHE A 72 3.61 0.51 -17.13
N ASP A 73 4.93 0.46 -17.31
CA ASP A 73 5.60 0.24 -18.60
C ASP A 73 5.61 -1.23 -19.03
N GLY A 74 4.54 -1.97 -18.74
CA GLY A 74 4.44 -3.38 -19.10
C GLY A 74 5.33 -4.30 -18.26
N ARG A 75 5.67 -3.91 -17.02
CA ARG A 75 6.55 -4.69 -16.13
C ARG A 75 5.76 -5.39 -15.04
N THR A 76 6.25 -6.56 -14.61
CA THR A 76 5.68 -7.34 -13.52
C THR A 76 6.68 -7.42 -12.37
N ASP A 77 6.57 -6.49 -11.43
CA ASP A 77 7.45 -6.42 -10.25
C ASP A 77 7.03 -7.39 -9.14
N ALA A 78 5.75 -7.79 -9.12
CA ALA A 78 5.24 -8.91 -8.34
C ALA A 78 5.62 -10.25 -8.96
N THR A 79 6.91 -10.56 -8.95
CA THR A 79 7.47 -11.78 -9.54
C THR A 79 8.49 -12.46 -8.63
N GLY A 80 8.50 -13.79 -8.64
CA GLY A 80 9.42 -14.60 -7.86
C GLY A 80 9.33 -14.32 -6.36
N SER A 81 10.47 -13.99 -5.74
CA SER A 81 10.62 -13.60 -4.34
C SER A 81 10.77 -12.09 -4.14
N ASN A 82 10.57 -11.28 -5.19
CA ASN A 82 10.62 -9.83 -5.07
C ASN A 82 9.44 -9.32 -4.24
N LEU A 83 9.72 -8.45 -3.27
CA LEU A 83 8.70 -7.72 -2.51
C LEU A 83 8.30 -6.46 -3.31
N PRO A 84 7.06 -6.38 -3.86
CA PRO A 84 6.64 -5.21 -4.61
C PRO A 84 6.57 -4.01 -3.67
N MET A 85 7.29 -2.94 -3.99
CA MET A 85 7.25 -1.71 -3.21
C MET A 85 7.27 -0.52 -4.16
N ILE A 86 6.30 0.37 -4.00
CA ILE A 86 6.38 1.74 -4.51
C ILE A 86 7.36 2.47 -3.58
N MET A 87 8.59 2.65 -4.07
CA MET A 87 9.70 3.16 -3.30
C MET A 87 9.60 4.67 -3.15
N GLU A 88 9.14 5.34 -4.21
CA GLU A 88 8.89 6.77 -4.22
C GLU A 88 7.65 7.08 -5.06
N ASN A 89 6.71 7.82 -4.47
CA ASN A 89 5.64 8.46 -5.24
C ASN A 89 5.38 9.87 -4.75
N SER A 90 4.79 10.70 -5.60
CA SER A 90 4.55 12.09 -5.28
C SER A 90 3.57 12.24 -4.10
N GLY A 91 3.99 12.95 -3.06
CA GLY A 91 3.14 13.39 -1.96
C GLY A 91 2.13 14.46 -2.35
N GLN A 92 2.33 15.12 -3.50
CA GLN A 92 1.43 16.16 -4.01
C GLN A 92 0.07 15.65 -4.53
N TYR A 93 -0.10 14.34 -4.74
CA TYR A 93 -1.30 13.81 -5.39
C TYR A 93 -2.51 13.89 -4.46
N THR A 94 -3.60 14.46 -4.98
CA THR A 94 -4.81 14.74 -4.20
C THR A 94 -5.61 13.48 -3.84
N ASN A 95 -5.30 12.34 -4.45
CA ASN A 95 -5.91 11.03 -4.19
C ASN A 95 -4.95 10.07 -3.46
N LEU A 96 -4.00 10.61 -2.69
CA LEU A 96 -2.91 9.86 -2.07
C LEU A 96 -3.38 8.70 -1.16
N ASP A 97 -4.44 8.93 -0.41
CA ASP A 97 -5.11 7.91 0.41
C ASP A 97 -5.60 6.73 -0.43
N HIS A 98 -6.21 6.97 -1.59
CA HIS A 98 -6.61 5.91 -2.52
C HIS A 98 -5.40 5.18 -3.11
N LEU A 99 -4.30 5.88 -3.38
CA LEU A 99 -3.07 5.25 -3.90
C LEU A 99 -2.46 4.29 -2.86
N ILE A 100 -2.39 4.72 -1.59
CA ILE A 100 -1.93 3.89 -0.47
C ILE A 100 -2.84 2.66 -0.36
N LEU A 101 -4.16 2.85 -0.33
CA LEU A 101 -5.09 1.73 -0.17
C LEU A 101 -5.08 0.77 -1.36
N ALA A 102 -4.99 1.28 -2.59
CA ALA A 102 -4.87 0.45 -3.78
C ALA A 102 -3.59 -0.39 -3.78
N SER A 103 -2.47 0.13 -3.28
CA SER A 103 -1.22 -0.62 -3.17
C SER A 103 -1.32 -1.82 -2.22
N LEU A 104 -2.06 -1.66 -1.12
CA LEU A 104 -2.29 -2.71 -0.13
C LEU A 104 -3.35 -3.71 -0.61
N ALA A 105 -4.44 -3.20 -1.20
CA ALA A 105 -5.51 -3.98 -1.79
C ALA A 105 -5.04 -4.88 -2.94
N ALA A 106 -3.98 -4.45 -3.62
CA ALA A 106 -3.22 -5.23 -4.57
C ALA A 106 -2.49 -6.44 -3.96
N GLY A 107 -2.81 -6.83 -2.73
CA GLY A 107 -2.36 -8.10 -2.21
C GLY A 107 -0.87 -8.19 -1.88
N GLY A 108 -0.24 -7.06 -1.56
CA GLY A 108 1.09 -7.08 -0.95
C GLY A 108 2.12 -6.16 -1.58
N SER A 109 1.72 -5.06 -2.23
CA SER A 109 2.66 -3.97 -2.49
C SER A 109 2.69 -2.98 -1.34
N LEU A 110 3.87 -2.44 -1.06
CA LEU A 110 4.07 -1.38 -0.08
C LEU A 110 4.15 -0.02 -0.76
N TYR A 111 3.86 1.06 -0.04
CA TYR A 111 3.79 2.40 -0.62
C TYR A 111 4.50 3.43 0.24
N ASN A 112 5.47 4.11 -0.37
CA ASN A 112 6.19 5.21 0.22
C ASN A 112 5.94 6.51 -0.55
N VAL A 113 5.79 7.59 0.21
CA VAL A 113 5.79 8.95 -0.34
C VAL A 113 7.23 9.43 -0.37
N TYR A 114 7.66 9.97 -1.51
CA TYR A 114 9.03 10.43 -1.75
C TYR A 114 9.48 11.46 -0.71
N ASP A 115 8.73 12.57 -0.59
CA ASP A 115 9.11 13.63 0.34
C ASP A 115 7.90 14.20 1.09
N LEU A 116 8.14 14.57 2.34
CA LEU A 116 7.19 15.28 3.18
C LEU A 116 7.21 16.78 2.84
N MET A 117 8.38 17.39 2.70
CA MET A 117 8.52 18.81 2.36
C MET A 117 9.87 19.03 1.68
N SER A 118 9.84 19.43 0.41
CA SER A 118 11.05 19.67 -0.37
C SER A 118 10.91 20.94 -1.22
N THR A 119 12.01 21.34 -1.85
CA THR A 119 12.03 22.42 -2.85
C THR A 119 11.41 22.02 -4.19
N ASP A 120 11.24 20.72 -4.42
CA ASP A 120 10.53 20.14 -5.55
C ASP A 120 9.00 20.16 -5.33
N PRO A 121 8.20 19.98 -6.40
CA PRO A 121 6.74 20.04 -6.27
C PRO A 121 6.14 18.78 -5.62
N HIS A 122 6.94 17.79 -5.25
CA HIS A 122 6.45 16.45 -4.90
C HIS A 122 6.04 16.29 -3.43
N GLY A 123 6.39 17.22 -2.55
CA GLY A 123 6.11 17.12 -1.10
C GLY A 123 4.63 17.20 -0.69
N MET A 124 4.27 16.57 0.44
CA MET A 124 2.94 16.70 1.07
C MET A 124 2.71 18.04 1.77
N TYR A 125 3.79 18.70 2.18
CA TYR A 125 3.81 19.98 2.87
C TYR A 125 4.60 21.00 2.05
N VAL A 126 4.26 22.27 2.26
CA VAL A 126 4.92 23.44 1.67
C VAL A 126 5.31 24.40 2.80
N PRO A 127 6.32 25.27 2.60
CA PRO A 127 6.60 26.33 3.56
C PRO A 127 5.38 27.26 3.67
N ARG A 128 5.07 27.72 4.89
CA ARG A 128 4.02 28.72 5.12
C ARG A 128 4.24 29.96 4.26
N ASP A 129 5.48 30.43 4.22
CA ASP A 129 5.91 31.52 3.36
C ASP A 129 7.41 31.40 3.07
N GLY A 130 7.75 30.67 2.01
CA GLY A 130 9.15 30.52 1.57
C GLY A 130 9.80 31.84 1.13
N SER A 131 9.01 32.87 0.80
CA SER A 131 9.55 34.17 0.35
C SER A 131 10.06 35.04 1.49
N SER A 132 9.47 34.92 2.69
CA SER A 132 9.94 35.56 3.91
C SER A 132 10.93 34.71 4.72
N GLY A 133 11.18 33.47 4.29
CA GLY A 133 12.01 32.50 5.02
C GLY A 133 11.26 31.74 6.12
N ASP A 134 9.92 31.81 6.17
CA ASP A 134 9.10 30.98 7.05
C ASP A 134 8.86 29.59 6.44
N PHE A 135 9.77 28.68 6.78
CA PHE A 135 9.71 27.27 6.39
C PHE A 135 8.84 26.40 7.32
N THR A 136 7.96 26.99 8.14
CA THR A 136 7.00 26.21 8.93
C THR A 136 6.14 25.35 7.98
N PRO A 137 6.14 24.01 8.11
CA PRO A 137 5.38 23.16 7.19
C PRO A 137 3.88 23.37 7.34
N VAL A 138 3.20 23.66 6.24
CA VAL A 138 1.74 23.66 6.14
C VAL A 138 1.29 22.60 5.13
N PRO A 139 0.16 21.91 5.37
CA PRO A 139 -0.36 20.93 4.41
C PRO A 139 -0.52 21.56 3.02
N ARG A 140 -0.01 20.90 1.98
CA ARG A 140 -0.15 21.37 0.59
C ARG A 140 -1.61 21.40 0.14
N GLY A 141 -2.46 20.55 0.71
CA GLY A 141 -3.90 20.54 0.46
C GLY A 141 -4.67 19.74 1.53
N SER A 142 -6.00 19.75 1.42
CA SER A 142 -6.88 19.05 2.37
C SER A 142 -6.63 17.54 2.41
N TYR A 143 -6.28 16.93 1.27
CA TYR A 143 -5.98 15.50 1.11
C TYR A 143 -4.85 14.99 2.02
N VAL A 144 -3.98 15.87 2.52
CA VAL A 144 -2.94 15.51 3.51
C VAL A 144 -3.57 15.00 4.80
N THR A 145 -4.73 15.55 5.18
CA THR A 145 -5.49 15.04 6.33
C THR A 145 -6.06 13.65 6.05
N ASP A 146 -6.55 13.40 4.84
CA ASP A 146 -7.08 12.10 4.45
C ASP A 146 -5.99 11.02 4.44
N ALA A 147 -4.81 11.34 3.92
CA ALA A 147 -3.63 10.47 3.98
C ALA A 147 -3.19 10.18 5.43
N ARG A 148 -3.22 11.19 6.33
CA ARG A 148 -2.91 10.99 7.76
C ARG A 148 -3.95 10.12 8.45
N ASN A 149 -5.23 10.33 8.18
CA ASN A 149 -6.32 9.55 8.76
C ASN A 149 -6.27 8.09 8.26
N THR A 150 -5.97 7.89 6.98
CA THR A 150 -5.73 6.56 6.40
C THR A 150 -4.58 5.85 7.10
N ASN A 151 -3.43 6.50 7.30
CA ASN A 151 -2.32 5.89 8.03
C ASN A 151 -2.66 5.56 9.49
N LYS A 152 -3.40 6.44 10.19
CA LYS A 152 -3.90 6.16 11.54
C LYS A 152 -4.84 4.96 11.58
N MET A 153 -5.72 4.84 10.58
CA MET A 153 -6.63 3.71 10.41
C MET A 153 -5.85 2.40 10.21
N LEU A 154 -4.91 2.39 9.25
CA LEU A 154 -4.08 1.22 8.94
C LEU A 154 -3.25 0.76 10.15
N ASN A 155 -2.72 1.70 10.94
CA ASN A 155 -1.97 1.38 12.16
C ASN A 155 -2.78 0.60 13.21
N LYS A 156 -4.13 0.67 13.19
CA LYS A 156 -4.98 -0.12 14.11
C LYS A 156 -4.93 -1.63 13.82
N ILE A 157 -4.55 -2.01 12.60
CA ILE A 157 -4.47 -3.41 12.13
C ILE A 157 -3.11 -3.72 11.49
N ALA A 158 -2.04 -2.98 11.86
CA ALA A 158 -0.74 -3.10 11.22
C ALA A 158 -0.17 -4.53 11.27
N PHE A 159 -0.41 -5.26 12.36
CA PHE A 159 0.00 -6.65 12.50
C PHE A 159 -0.72 -7.56 11.51
N ASP A 160 -2.03 -7.39 11.34
CA ASP A 160 -2.84 -8.18 10.42
C ASP A 160 -2.44 -7.89 8.96
N LEU A 161 -2.24 -6.61 8.63
CA LEU A 161 -1.73 -6.20 7.31
C LEU A 161 -0.35 -6.80 7.00
N ALA A 162 0.51 -6.98 8.00
CA ALA A 162 1.85 -7.52 7.83
C ALA A 162 1.92 -9.05 7.78
N THR A 163 0.93 -9.75 8.37
CA THR A 163 0.97 -11.21 8.54
C THR A 163 -0.05 -11.97 7.71
N GLN A 164 -1.10 -11.30 7.24
CA GLN A 164 -2.14 -11.91 6.42
C GLN A 164 -1.94 -11.61 4.94
N ARG A 165 -2.22 -12.64 4.14
CA ARG A 165 -2.31 -12.50 2.68
C ARG A 165 -3.70 -11.96 2.33
N PRO A 166 -3.84 -10.88 1.53
CA PRO A 166 -5.15 -10.39 1.12
C PRO A 166 -5.89 -11.30 0.15
N VAL A 167 -7.23 -11.26 0.14
CA VAL A 167 -8.09 -12.06 -0.76
C VAL A 167 -7.71 -11.88 -2.23
N GLY A 168 -7.38 -10.66 -2.65
CA GLY A 168 -6.98 -10.35 -4.03
C GLY A 168 -5.77 -11.14 -4.56
N VAL A 169 -4.87 -11.64 -3.69
CA VAL A 169 -3.73 -12.51 -4.06
C VAL A 169 -3.97 -13.98 -3.67
N GLY A 170 -5.17 -14.39 -3.29
CA GLY A 170 -5.46 -15.76 -2.83
C GLY A 170 -5.36 -15.97 -1.31
N GLY A 171 -5.44 -14.88 -0.55
CA GLY A 171 -5.76 -14.91 0.88
C GLY A 171 -7.22 -15.26 1.17
N LYS A 172 -7.60 -15.22 2.45
CA LYS A 172 -8.96 -15.58 2.89
C LYS A 172 -9.61 -14.60 3.85
N TYR A 173 -8.81 -13.95 4.70
CA TYR A 173 -9.32 -13.28 5.90
C TYR A 173 -9.17 -11.76 5.87
N LEU A 174 -8.34 -11.23 4.97
CA LEU A 174 -8.12 -9.79 4.80
C LEU A 174 -8.58 -9.37 3.41
N ASP A 175 -9.55 -8.46 3.33
CA ASP A 175 -10.06 -7.94 2.06
C ASP A 175 -10.19 -6.41 2.07
N PHE A 176 -10.11 -5.82 0.89
CA PHE A 176 -10.18 -4.38 0.67
C PHE A 176 -11.38 -4.07 -0.22
N LEU A 177 -12.24 -3.18 0.26
CA LEU A 177 -13.54 -2.90 -0.33
C LEU A 177 -13.52 -1.55 -1.07
N ASN A 178 -14.22 -1.47 -2.20
CA ASN A 178 -14.37 -0.24 -2.99
C ASN A 178 -13.03 0.38 -3.47
N VAL A 179 -12.05 -0.45 -3.78
CA VAL A 179 -10.70 -0.03 -4.21
C VAL A 179 -10.73 0.82 -5.48
N PHE A 180 -11.72 0.63 -6.35
CA PHE A 180 -11.88 1.35 -7.62
C PHE A 180 -13.04 2.32 -7.65
N SER A 181 -13.53 2.80 -6.50
CA SER A 181 -14.55 3.86 -6.45
C SER A 181 -15.96 3.49 -6.94
N HIS A 182 -16.17 2.23 -7.31
CA HIS A 182 -17.40 1.74 -7.95
C HIS A 182 -17.85 0.34 -7.47
N ASP A 183 -17.13 -0.27 -6.55
CA ASP A 183 -17.45 -1.63 -6.09
C ASP A 183 -18.39 -1.58 -4.89
N THR A 184 -19.65 -1.88 -5.14
CA THR A 184 -20.75 -1.86 -4.15
C THR A 184 -20.97 -3.21 -3.46
N LYS A 185 -20.21 -4.25 -3.83
CA LYS A 185 -20.38 -5.61 -3.31
C LYS A 185 -19.08 -6.10 -2.72
N VAL A 186 -19.19 -6.58 -1.48
CA VAL A 186 -18.12 -7.23 -0.74
C VAL A 186 -18.02 -8.67 -1.24
N PRO A 187 -16.94 -9.06 -1.93
CA PRO A 187 -16.80 -10.41 -2.44
C PRO A 187 -16.26 -11.32 -1.33
N GLY A 188 -17.14 -11.89 -0.51
CA GLY A 188 -16.68 -12.92 0.43
C GLY A 188 -17.72 -13.45 1.41
N ASP A 189 -17.71 -14.76 1.58
CA ASP A 189 -18.15 -15.43 2.81
C ASP A 189 -17.01 -15.26 3.82
N PHE A 190 -17.15 -14.30 4.74
CA PHE A 190 -16.18 -14.01 5.81
C PHE A 190 -16.44 -14.90 7.05
N GLY A 191 -16.81 -16.16 6.82
CA GLY A 191 -17.29 -17.08 7.85
C GLY A 191 -18.80 -16.95 8.07
N LYS A 192 -19.29 -17.17 9.30
CA LYS A 192 -20.75 -17.15 9.59
C LYS A 192 -21.39 -15.75 9.55
N VAL A 193 -20.76 -14.78 8.89
CA VAL A 193 -21.19 -13.38 8.88
C VAL A 193 -21.21 -12.89 7.43
N ASP A 194 -22.39 -12.50 6.98
CA ASP A 194 -22.58 -11.84 5.70
C ASP A 194 -22.29 -10.35 5.90
N LEU A 195 -21.44 -9.75 5.06
CA LEU A 195 -21.08 -8.34 5.15
C LEU A 195 -21.51 -7.59 3.88
N THR A 196 -22.23 -6.49 4.06
CA THR A 196 -22.54 -5.54 2.98
C THR A 196 -21.86 -4.20 3.25
N TYR A 197 -21.26 -3.62 2.23
CA TYR A 197 -20.59 -2.32 2.28
C TYR A 197 -21.28 -1.37 1.32
N ASN A 198 -22.00 -0.39 1.88
CA ASN A 198 -22.67 0.66 1.14
C ASN A 198 -21.91 1.96 1.38
N HIS A 199 -21.31 2.52 0.33
CA HIS A 199 -20.59 3.79 0.41
C HIS A 199 -21.47 4.95 -0.05
N ALA A 200 -21.38 6.11 0.63
CA ALA A 200 -22.11 7.31 0.21
C ALA A 200 -21.39 8.07 -0.93
N ASP A 201 -20.08 7.86 -1.08
CA ASP A 201 -19.21 8.58 -2.01
C ASP A 201 -18.35 7.63 -2.85
N THR A 202 -17.73 8.15 -3.91
CA THR A 202 -16.85 7.38 -4.80
C THR A 202 -15.43 7.21 -4.24
N GLY A 203 -15.17 7.62 -2.98
CA GLY A 203 -13.81 7.62 -2.41
C GLY A 203 -13.60 6.75 -1.18
N SER A 204 -14.65 6.41 -0.45
CA SER A 204 -14.51 5.59 0.76
C SER A 204 -14.05 4.16 0.45
N VAL A 205 -12.92 3.76 1.03
CA VAL A 205 -12.39 2.39 0.95
C VAL A 205 -12.59 1.70 2.29
N GLY A 206 -13.05 0.46 2.24
CA GLY A 206 -13.21 -0.39 3.42
C GLY A 206 -12.08 -1.40 3.54
N ILE A 207 -11.81 -1.86 4.76
CA ILE A 207 -10.96 -3.03 5.02
C ILE A 207 -11.75 -3.96 5.93
N VAL A 208 -11.79 -5.24 5.57
CA VAL A 208 -12.37 -6.30 6.39
C VAL A 208 -11.25 -7.27 6.78
N ASP A 209 -11.12 -7.52 8.06
CA ASP A 209 -10.14 -8.45 8.64
C ASP A 209 -10.87 -9.45 9.57
N VAL A 210 -10.88 -10.72 9.20
CA VAL A 210 -11.47 -11.83 9.96
C VAL A 210 -10.38 -12.51 10.79
N ARG A 211 -10.24 -12.08 12.03
CA ARG A 211 -9.22 -12.62 12.95
C ARG A 211 -9.60 -14.00 13.48
N SER A 212 -10.89 -14.29 13.60
CA SER A 212 -11.39 -15.60 14.04
C SER A 212 -12.84 -15.82 13.62
N GLY A 213 -13.38 -17.01 13.87
CA GLY A 213 -14.81 -17.31 13.62
C GLY A 213 -15.81 -16.47 14.43
N THR A 214 -15.33 -15.62 15.35
CA THR A 214 -16.15 -14.73 16.19
C THR A 214 -15.63 -13.29 16.24
N GLU A 215 -14.53 -12.97 15.55
CA GLU A 215 -13.92 -11.64 15.55
C GLU A 215 -13.71 -11.17 14.11
N VAL A 216 -14.36 -10.05 13.78
CA VAL A 216 -14.19 -9.34 12.53
C VAL A 216 -13.90 -7.88 12.86
N VAL A 217 -12.85 -7.35 12.27
CA VAL A 217 -12.53 -5.92 12.27
C VAL A 217 -12.94 -5.36 10.93
N VAL A 218 -13.65 -4.24 10.96
CA VAL A 218 -13.95 -3.47 9.76
C VAL A 218 -13.51 -2.04 9.97
N LEU A 219 -12.77 -1.53 8.99
CA LEU A 219 -12.31 -0.15 8.93
C LEU A 219 -12.87 0.48 7.67
N ASN A 220 -13.15 1.78 7.72
CA ASN A 220 -13.52 2.56 6.54
C ASN A 220 -12.87 3.94 6.59
N THR A 221 -12.69 4.51 5.41
CA THR A 221 -12.52 5.96 5.25
C THR A 221 -13.87 6.58 4.88
N GLY A 222 -14.15 7.79 5.38
CA GLY A 222 -15.37 8.52 5.01
C GLY A 222 -16.69 7.94 5.50
N ASP A 223 -17.79 8.36 4.86
CA ASP A 223 -19.15 7.97 5.23
C ASP A 223 -19.56 6.69 4.49
N ALA A 224 -19.25 5.54 5.09
CA ALA A 224 -19.71 4.25 4.62
C ALA A 224 -20.57 3.52 5.67
N GLN A 225 -21.66 2.92 5.21
CA GLN A 225 -22.51 2.04 5.98
C GLN A 225 -22.03 0.59 5.78
N ILE A 226 -21.59 -0.02 6.88
CA ILE A 226 -21.28 -1.44 6.94
C ILE A 226 -22.44 -2.15 7.63
N THR A 227 -23.00 -3.15 6.97
CA THR A 227 -24.07 -3.99 7.53
C THR A 227 -23.56 -5.41 7.73
N PHE A 228 -23.69 -5.92 8.95
CA PHE A 228 -23.47 -7.32 9.27
C PHE A 228 -24.81 -8.04 9.36
N SER A 229 -24.96 -9.13 8.63
CA SER A 229 -26.13 -10.00 8.66
C SER A 229 -25.73 -11.46 8.93
N GLY A 230 -26.71 -12.29 9.30
CA GLY A 230 -26.46 -13.72 9.50
C GLY A 230 -25.73 -14.11 10.79
N ILE A 231 -25.48 -13.16 11.71
CA ILE A 231 -24.85 -13.44 13.02
C ILE A 231 -25.75 -14.41 13.82
N ARG A 232 -25.38 -15.70 13.85
CA ARG A 232 -26.07 -16.74 14.63
C ARG A 232 -25.38 -16.92 15.99
N GLY A 233 -25.91 -16.31 17.04
CA GLY A 233 -25.44 -16.44 18.43
C GLY A 233 -25.58 -15.16 19.26
N SER A 234 -25.20 -15.20 20.54
CA SER A 234 -25.08 -14.01 21.41
C SER A 234 -23.78 -13.26 21.09
N GLY A 235 -23.87 -12.24 20.23
CA GLY A 235 -22.76 -11.35 19.88
C GLY A 235 -22.84 -10.02 20.64
N SER A 236 -21.70 -9.53 21.12
CA SER A 236 -21.52 -8.15 21.60
C SER A 236 -20.67 -7.39 20.59
N GLY A 237 -21.20 -6.30 20.02
CA GLY A 237 -20.44 -5.40 19.15
C GLY A 237 -19.83 -4.26 19.96
N SER A 238 -18.55 -3.96 19.72
CA SER A 238 -17.92 -2.73 20.16
C SER A 238 -17.70 -1.83 18.95
N PHE A 239 -18.30 -0.65 18.95
CA PHE A 239 -18.07 0.37 17.94
C PHE A 239 -17.28 1.51 18.56
N ASN A 240 -16.08 1.76 18.07
CA ASN A 240 -15.26 2.89 18.49
C ASN A 240 -15.03 3.81 17.29
N GLY A 241 -16.02 4.66 17.03
CA GLY A 241 -15.96 5.68 15.99
C GLY A 241 -15.24 6.93 16.49
N SER A 242 -14.12 7.27 15.86
CA SER A 242 -13.53 8.60 15.98
C SER A 242 -14.14 9.51 14.92
N LYS A 243 -14.82 10.58 15.34
CA LYS A 243 -15.20 11.69 14.47
C LYS A 243 -13.98 12.43 13.96
#